data_AF-A0A9E2KI71-F1
#
_entry.id   AF-A0A9E2KI71-F1
#
_cell.length_a   1.000
_cell.length_b   1.000
_cell.length_c   1.000
_cell.angle_alpha   90.00
_cell.angle_beta   90.00
_cell.angle_gamma   90.00
#
_symmetry.space_group_name_H-M   'P 1'
#
loop_
_entity.id
_entity.type
_entity.pdbx_description
1 polymer ?
#
loop_
_entity_poly.entity_id
_entity_poly.type
_entity_poly.pdbx_seq_one_letter_code
_entity_poly.pdbx_strand_id
1 'polypeptide(L)' 'RDKAFAEGHERAGLLVDVENPGAEHLYHTLGFERVETRSLFGHRQWHLQALNRQETSVETTV' A
#
# COMPACT_ATOMS: atom_id res chain seq x y z
N ARG A 1 -2.38 3.46 -6.90
CA ARG A 1 -1.13 3.87 -6.21
C ARG A 1 -0.52 5.08 -6.91
N ASP A 2 -0.05 4.94 -8.15
CA ASP A 2 0.73 5.99 -8.82
C ASP A 2 0.00 7.31 -8.97
N LYS A 3 -1.31 7.29 -9.25
CA LYS A 3 -2.14 8.50 -9.24
C LYS A 3 -2.14 9.20 -7.88
N ALA A 4 -2.29 8.44 -6.77
CA ALA A 4 -2.27 9.03 -5.44
C ALA A 4 -0.89 9.65 -5.13
N PHE A 5 0.19 9.01 -5.57
CA PHE A 5 1.54 9.55 -5.40
C PHE A 5 1.80 10.79 -6.26
N ALA A 6 1.28 10.82 -7.50
CA ALA A 6 1.35 11.98 -8.39
C ALA A 6 0.54 13.18 -7.84
N GLU A 7 -0.51 12.92 -7.07
CA GLU A 7 -1.30 13.93 -6.35
C GLU A 7 -0.65 14.38 -5.02
N GLY A 8 0.53 13.84 -4.68
CA GLY A 8 1.28 14.23 -3.48
C GLY A 8 0.87 13.46 -2.21
N HIS A 9 0.05 12.41 -2.30
CA HIS A 9 -0.29 11.59 -1.13
C HIS A 9 0.90 10.72 -0.72
N GLU A 10 1.19 10.69 0.57
CA GLU A 10 2.30 9.90 1.14
C GLU A 10 2.05 8.39 1.05
N ARG A 11 0.78 7.97 1.03
CA ARG A 11 0.38 6.56 1.10
C ARG A 11 -0.82 6.28 0.22
N ALA A 12 -0.90 5.07 -0.30
CA ALA A 12 -2.09 4.52 -0.94
C ALA A 12 -2.49 3.23 -0.24
N GLY A 13 -3.74 3.14 0.23
CA GLY A 13 -4.27 1.97 0.93
C GLY A 13 -5.34 1.24 0.12
N LEU A 14 -5.46 -0.07 0.34
CA LEU A 14 -6.54 -0.91 -0.19
C LEU A 14 -6.85 -2.06 0.76
N LEU A 15 -8.03 -2.67 0.59
CA LEU A 15 -8.47 -3.85 1.33
C LEU A 15 -8.58 -5.06 0.39
N VAL A 16 -8.10 -6.22 0.84
CA VAL A 16 -8.18 -7.48 0.10
C VAL A 16 -8.73 -8.55 1.02
N ASP A 17 -9.68 -9.33 0.52
CA ASP A 17 -10.20 -10.47 1.27
C ASP A 17 -9.08 -11.48 1.57
N VAL A 18 -8.99 -11.95 2.83
CA VAL A 18 -8.00 -12.97 3.20
C VAL A 18 -8.20 -14.28 2.45
N GLU A 19 -9.40 -14.55 1.94
CA GLU A 19 -9.73 -15.73 1.14
C GLU A 19 -9.28 -15.60 -0.32
N ASN A 20 -8.72 -14.45 -0.73
CA ASN A 20 -8.19 -14.21 -2.08
C ASN A 20 -6.66 -14.01 -2.08
N PRO A 21 -5.86 -15.07 -1.88
CA PRO A 21 -4.39 -14.96 -1.83
C PRO A 21 -3.78 -14.55 -3.17
N GLY A 22 -4.46 -14.79 -4.30
CA GLY A 22 -3.99 -14.38 -5.62
C GLY A 22 -3.98 -12.85 -5.78
N ALA A 23 -5.07 -12.20 -5.38
CA ALA A 23 -5.13 -10.73 -5.34
C ALA A 23 -4.09 -10.17 -4.38
N GLU A 24 -3.95 -10.79 -3.21
CA GLU A 24 -2.96 -10.36 -2.22
C GLU A 24 -1.53 -10.39 -2.78
N HIS A 25 -1.14 -11.50 -3.42
CA HIS A 25 0.17 -11.65 -4.04
C HIS A 25 0.40 -10.60 -5.14
N LEU A 26 -0.61 -10.32 -5.97
CA LEU A 26 -0.54 -9.26 -6.98
C LEU A 26 -0.24 -7.89 -6.34
N TYR A 27 -0.86 -7.55 -5.21
CA TYR A 27 -0.60 -6.27 -4.58
C TYR A 27 0.78 -6.21 -3.90
N HIS A 28 1.29 -7.33 -3.37
CA HIS A 28 2.68 -7.41 -2.90
C HIS A 28 3.68 -7.18 -4.03
N THR A 29 3.48 -7.75 -5.22
CA THR A 29 4.38 -7.50 -6.37
C THR A 29 4.32 -6.05 -6.84
N LEU A 30 3.20 -5.36 -6.58
CA LEU A 30 3.03 -3.93 -6.78
C LEU A 30 3.52 -3.09 -5.58
N GLY A 31 4.28 -3.66 -4.64
CA GLY A 31 4.91 -2.93 -3.54
C GLY A 31 3.96 -2.42 -2.45
N PHE A 32 2.78 -3.03 -2.32
CA PHE A 32 1.96 -2.87 -1.13
C PHE A 32 2.40 -3.87 -0.06
N GLU A 33 2.30 -3.47 1.20
CA GLU A 33 2.66 -4.30 2.35
C GLU A 33 1.46 -4.41 3.31
N ARG A 34 1.37 -5.53 4.04
CA ARG A 34 0.34 -5.75 5.07
C ARG A 34 0.60 -4.80 6.24
N VAL A 35 -0.41 -4.01 6.60
CA VAL A 35 -0.35 -3.11 7.77
C VAL A 35 -1.16 -3.68 8.93
N GLU A 36 -2.36 -4.19 8.64
CA GLU A 36 -3.26 -4.74 9.64
C GLU A 36 -4.30 -5.65 9.02
N THR A 37 -5.15 -6.24 9.86
CA THR A 37 -6.34 -6.98 9.46
C THR A 37 -7.58 -6.25 9.92
N ARG A 38 -8.61 -6.16 9.08
CA ARG A 38 -9.90 -5.56 9.41
C ARG A 38 -11.05 -6.52 9.13
N SER A 39 -12.15 -6.38 9.87
CA SER A 39 -13.40 -7.07 9.56
C SER A 39 -14.32 -6.09 8.85
N LEU A 40 -14.72 -6.41 7.61
CA LEU A 40 -15.62 -5.60 6.81
C LEU A 40 -16.72 -6.48 6.21
N PHE A 41 -17.99 -6.12 6.44
CA PHE A 41 -19.16 -6.89 5.99
C PHE A 41 -19.13 -8.39 6.34
N GLY A 42 -18.56 -8.74 7.50
CA GLY A 42 -18.45 -10.14 7.95
C GLY A 42 -17.24 -10.90 7.40
N HIS A 43 -16.49 -10.31 6.46
CA HIS A 43 -15.28 -10.89 5.91
C HIS A 43 -14.04 -10.28 6.56
N ARG A 44 -13.00 -11.10 6.71
CA ARG A 44 -11.69 -10.64 7.17
C ARG A 44 -10.93 -10.12 5.96
N GLN A 45 -10.33 -8.95 6.08
CA GLN A 45 -9.60 -8.30 5.00
C GLN A 45 -8.20 -7.90 5.47
N TRP A 46 -7.21 -8.12 4.61
CA TRP A 46 -5.90 -7.49 4.73
C TRP A 46 -6.00 -6.02 4.35
N HIS A 47 -5.55 -5.14 5.23
CA HIS A 47 -5.28 -3.76 4.88
C HIS A 47 -3.83 -3.67 4.39
N LEU A 48 -3.71 -3.34 3.10
CA LEU A 48 -2.45 -3.22 2.41
C LEU A 48 -2.16 -1.75 2.13
N GLN A 49 -0.92 -1.29 2.34
CA GLN A 49 -0.49 0.07 2.02
C GLN A 49 0.80 0.08 1.20
N ALA A 50 0.87 1.01 0.25
CA ALA A 50 2.11 1.37 -0.42
C ALA A 50 2.53 2.78 0.01
N LEU A 51 3.82 2.97 0.25
CA LEU A 51 4.41 4.26 0.63
C LEU A 51 5.01 4.96 -0.58
N ASN A 52 4.81 6.27 -0.66
CA ASN A 52 5.47 7.13 -1.64
C ASN A 52 6.90 7.40 -1.18
N ARG A 53 7.82 6.45 -1.38
CA ARG A 53 9.24 6.65 -1.12
C ARG A 53 9.83 7.51 -2.23
N GLN A 54 9.63 8.82 -2.14
CA GLN A 54 10.47 9.78 -2.84
C GLN A 54 11.80 9.79 -2.09
N GLU A 55 12.82 9.19 -2.69
CA GLU A 55 14.17 9.19 -2.15
C GLU A 55 14.64 10.64 -2.04
N THR A 56 14.64 11.18 -0.82
CA THR A 56 15.07 12.55 -0.57
C THR A 56 16.57 12.56 -0.78
N SER A 57 17.00 12.92 -1.99
CA SER A 57 18.38 13.30 -2.24
C SER A 57 18.64 14.57 -1.45
N VAL A 58 19.14 14.43 -0.23
CA VAL A 58 19.64 15.55 0.55
C VAL A 58 20.93 16.02 -0.09
N GLU A 59 20.82 16.98 -1.00
CA GLU A 59 21.94 17.77 -1.49
C GLU A 59 22.47 18.57 -0.29
N THR A 60 23.49 18.02 0.37
CA THR A 60 24.22 18.70 1.45
C THR A 60 25.19 19.66 0.79
N THR A 61 24.79 20.91 0.65
CA THR A 61 25.71 22.00 0.30
C THR A 61 26.62 22.28 1.50
N VAL A 62 27.91 22.02 1.30
CA VAL A 62 29.04 22.37 2.18
C VAL A 62 29.35 23.86 2.15
#